data_AF-A0A6A2WII4-F1
#
_entry.id   AF-A0A6A2WII4-F1
#
_cell.length_a   1.000
_cell.length_b   1.000
_cell.length_c   1.000
_cell.angle_alpha   90.00
_cell.angle_beta   90.00
_cell.angle_gamma   90.00
#
_symmetry.space_group_name_H-M   'P 1'
#
loop_
_entity.id
_entity.type
_entity.pdbx_description
1 polymer ?
#
loop_
_entity_poly.entity_id
_entity_poly.type
_entity_poly.pdbx_seq_one_letter_code
_entity_poly.pdbx_strand_id
1 'polypeptide(L)'
;MLVSSTKHNLLSRKSSLKFLIYDRTGWIGGLLGKLCEKQGIPFVYGKGRLEQCSQLLADFQTVKPTHVFNADSVIGKPNVDWCETHKTDTIRTNVVGTLTLADVEDILREFDNVCTLRGWMPTSSDLSRPGNFIAKITKHEKAIDIPNRMTLVDELLPISTKMAKRNLRGIWNFTNPGVVSANEILQMYKAYIDPTFN
;
A
#
# COMPACT_ATOMS: atom_id res chain seq x y z
N MET A 1 28.70 -45.78 -30.30
CA MET A 1 27.68 -44.71 -30.32
C MET A 1 26.35 -45.30 -29.88
N LEU A 2 25.86 -44.88 -28.71
CA LEU A 2 24.43 -44.77 -28.36
C LEU A 2 24.41 -44.11 -26.96
N VAL A 3 24.19 -42.80 -26.98
CA VAL A 3 24.22 -41.92 -25.81
C VAL A 3 22.95 -42.13 -25.00
N SER A 4 23.10 -42.35 -23.70
CA SER A 4 22.03 -42.39 -22.70
C SER A 4 21.25 -41.08 -22.71
N SER A 5 19.97 -41.13 -23.04
CA SER A 5 19.06 -39.98 -22.97
C SER A 5 18.52 -39.82 -21.55
N THR A 6 19.29 -39.18 -20.67
CA THR A 6 18.77 -38.62 -19.42
C THR A 6 17.85 -37.45 -19.75
N LYS A 7 16.54 -37.66 -19.62
CA LYS A 7 15.55 -36.57 -19.55
C LYS A 7 15.87 -35.72 -18.34
N HIS A 8 16.48 -34.55 -18.56
CA HIS A 8 16.60 -33.53 -17.52
C HIS A 8 15.19 -33.08 -17.10
N ASN A 9 14.78 -33.51 -15.90
CA ASN A 9 13.64 -32.95 -15.19
C ASN A 9 13.98 -31.50 -14.84
N LEU A 10 13.65 -30.56 -15.73
CA LEU A 10 13.53 -29.12 -15.45
C LEU A 10 12.24 -28.88 -14.64
N LEU A 11 12.15 -29.51 -13.46
CA LEU A 11 11.24 -29.03 -12.44
C LEU A 11 11.82 -27.71 -11.94
N SER A 12 11.33 -26.61 -12.50
CA SER A 12 11.50 -25.26 -11.97
C SER A 12 11.43 -25.32 -10.44
N ARG A 13 12.57 -25.11 -9.76
CA ARG A 13 12.58 -24.82 -8.31
C ARG A 13 11.80 -23.52 -8.15
N LYS A 14 10.47 -23.60 -8.00
CA LYS A 14 9.68 -22.49 -7.47
C LYS A 14 10.25 -22.22 -6.10
N SER A 15 11.09 -21.18 -6.01
CA SER A 15 11.58 -20.68 -4.74
C SER A 15 10.39 -20.48 -3.80
N SER A 16 10.44 -21.10 -2.62
CA SER A 16 9.43 -20.91 -1.60
C SER A 16 9.46 -19.44 -1.19
N LEU A 17 8.37 -18.72 -1.44
CA LEU A 17 8.27 -17.31 -1.08
C LEU A 17 8.30 -17.18 0.43
N LYS A 18 9.01 -16.16 0.90
CA LYS A 18 8.98 -15.73 2.30
C LYS A 18 9.01 -14.21 2.34
N PHE A 19 8.01 -13.59 2.95
CA PHE A 19 7.89 -12.14 3.02
C PHE A 19 8.33 -11.60 4.39
N LEU A 20 9.03 -10.48 4.38
CA LEU A 20 9.25 -9.64 5.55
C LEU A 20 8.40 -8.39 5.40
N ILE A 21 7.54 -8.08 6.36
CA ILE A 21 6.59 -6.97 6.28
C ILE A 21 6.90 -5.98 7.41
N TYR A 22 7.09 -4.71 7.07
CA TYR A 22 7.16 -3.62 8.04
C TYR A 22 5.78 -2.96 8.21
N ASP A 23 5.56 -2.34 9.37
CA ASP A 23 4.29 -1.74 9.79
C ASP A 23 3.14 -2.72 10.11
N ARG A 24 3.35 -3.59 11.11
CA ARG A 24 2.32 -4.52 11.60
C ARG A 24 1.05 -3.81 12.09
N THR A 25 1.20 -2.66 12.73
CA THR A 25 0.12 -1.94 13.41
C THR A 25 -0.67 -1.04 12.48
N GLY A 26 -0.09 -0.62 11.36
CA GLY A 26 -0.78 0.19 10.38
C GLY A 26 -1.72 -0.62 9.49
N TRP A 27 -2.52 0.13 8.75
CA TRP A 27 -3.67 -0.41 8.04
C TRP A 27 -3.26 -1.36 6.91
N ILE A 28 -2.33 -0.94 6.05
CA ILE A 28 -1.89 -1.73 4.89
C ILE A 28 -1.05 -2.93 5.34
N GLY A 29 -0.11 -2.76 6.27
CA GLY A 29 0.72 -3.87 6.75
C GLY A 29 -0.11 -4.95 7.45
N GLY A 30 -1.11 -4.56 8.25
CA GLY A 30 -2.05 -5.51 8.85
C GLY A 30 -2.88 -6.29 7.81
N LEU A 31 -3.33 -5.62 6.74
CA LEU A 31 -4.04 -6.27 5.63
C LEU A 31 -3.11 -7.22 4.84
N LEU A 32 -1.85 -6.85 4.63
CA LEU A 32 -0.86 -7.70 3.98
C LEU A 32 -0.61 -8.99 4.75
N GLY A 33 -0.53 -8.95 6.08
CA GLY A 33 -0.38 -10.18 6.87
C GLY A 33 -1.57 -11.12 6.72
N LYS A 34 -2.80 -10.60 6.86
CA LYS A 34 -4.04 -11.39 6.65
C LYS A 34 -4.09 -12.00 5.24
N LEU A 35 -3.65 -11.23 4.25
CA LEU A 35 -3.57 -11.68 2.87
C LEU A 35 -2.54 -12.80 2.70
N CYS A 36 -1.38 -12.70 3.36
CA CYS A 36 -0.35 -13.75 3.34
C CYS A 36 -0.85 -15.03 4.02
N GLU A 37 -1.53 -14.93 5.17
CA GLU A 37 -2.18 -16.05 5.86
C GLU A 37 -3.17 -16.75 4.92
N LYS A 38 -4.08 -15.97 4.29
CA LYS A 38 -5.07 -16.49 3.35
C LYS A 38 -4.45 -17.17 2.12
N GLN A 39 -3.32 -16.65 1.63
CA GLN A 39 -2.62 -17.21 0.46
C GLN A 39 -1.64 -18.33 0.82
N GLY A 40 -1.45 -18.65 2.11
CA GLY A 40 -0.45 -19.61 2.57
C GLY A 40 0.98 -19.18 2.26
N ILE A 41 1.25 -17.87 2.21
CA ILE A 41 2.60 -17.34 2.00
C ILE A 41 3.28 -17.17 3.35
N PRO A 42 4.43 -17.84 3.60
CA PRO A 42 5.23 -17.60 4.79
C PRO A 42 5.60 -16.12 4.92
N PHE A 43 5.33 -15.52 6.07
CA PHE A 43 5.70 -14.13 6.33
C PHE A 43 6.11 -13.91 7.78
N VAL A 44 6.87 -12.84 8.02
CA VAL A 44 7.28 -12.36 9.34
C VAL A 44 7.13 -10.84 9.36
N TYR A 45 6.64 -10.28 10.46
CA TYR A 45 6.70 -8.84 10.67
C TYR A 45 8.07 -8.43 11.19
N GLY A 46 8.64 -7.38 10.61
CA GLY A 46 9.87 -6.75 11.11
C GLY A 46 9.68 -6.19 12.52
N LYS A 47 10.74 -6.24 13.32
CA LYS A 47 10.73 -5.73 14.70
C LYS A 47 11.32 -4.33 14.78
N GLY A 48 12.23 -4.00 13.86
CA GLY A 48 12.89 -2.71 13.82
C GLY A 48 11.99 -1.59 13.32
N ARG A 49 12.27 -0.37 13.80
CA ARG A 49 11.85 0.84 13.11
C ARG A 49 12.78 1.09 11.92
N LEU A 50 12.26 1.75 10.87
CA LEU A 50 13.01 1.93 9.63
C LEU A 50 14.26 2.81 9.80
N GLU A 51 14.30 3.69 10.81
CA GLU A 51 15.47 4.48 11.15
C GLU A 51 16.59 3.69 11.87
N GLN A 52 16.34 2.44 12.26
CA GLN A 52 17.27 1.61 13.03
C GLN A 52 17.96 0.55 12.16
N CYS A 53 18.98 0.97 11.39
CA CYS A 53 19.70 0.11 10.45
C CYS A 53 20.21 -1.22 11.06
N SER A 54 20.76 -1.19 12.28
CA SER A 54 21.26 -2.39 12.96
C SER A 54 20.17 -3.44 13.19
N GLN A 55 18.95 -2.99 13.56
CA GLN A 55 17.82 -3.88 13.78
C GLN A 55 17.27 -4.42 12.45
N LEU A 56 17.25 -3.60 11.39
CA LEU A 56 16.87 -4.07 10.06
C LEU A 56 17.80 -5.19 9.59
N LEU A 57 19.12 -5.01 9.74
CA LEU A 57 20.11 -6.02 9.40
C LEU A 57 19.89 -7.33 10.18
N ALA A 58 19.58 -7.24 11.48
CA ALA A 58 19.25 -8.40 12.30
C ALA A 58 17.97 -9.11 11.81
N ASP A 59 16.94 -8.35 11.41
CA ASP A 59 15.71 -8.88 10.83
C ASP A 59 16.01 -9.63 9.52
N PHE A 60 16.82 -9.06 8.62
CA PHE A 60 17.24 -9.72 7.37
C PHE A 60 18.00 -11.02 7.62
N GLN A 61 18.97 -11.02 8.54
CA GLN A 61 19.80 -12.19 8.86
C GLN A 61 18.98 -13.32 9.49
N THR A 62 18.04 -12.96 10.37
CA THR A 62 17.18 -13.92 11.09
C THR A 62 16.10 -14.49 10.18
N VAL A 63 15.39 -13.61 9.46
CA VAL A 63 14.21 -14.00 8.67
C VAL A 63 14.62 -14.64 7.34
N LYS A 64 15.72 -14.18 6.72
CA LYS A 64 16.14 -14.58 5.37
C LYS A 64 14.97 -14.50 4.37
N PRO A 65 14.33 -13.33 4.22
CA PRO A 65 13.18 -13.18 3.36
C PRO A 65 13.58 -13.25 1.88
N THR A 66 12.62 -13.64 1.04
CA THR A 66 12.73 -13.51 -0.42
C THR A 66 12.34 -12.12 -0.91
N HIS A 67 11.41 -11.47 -0.22
CA HIS A 67 10.89 -10.14 -0.57
C HIS A 67 10.59 -9.38 0.72
N VAL A 68 10.68 -8.05 0.64
CA VAL A 68 10.31 -7.14 1.72
C VAL A 68 9.17 -6.25 1.26
N PHE A 69 8.17 -6.08 2.11
CA PHE A 69 7.13 -5.07 1.97
C PHE A 69 7.35 -4.00 3.02
N ASN A 70 7.59 -2.77 2.56
CA ASN A 70 7.48 -1.60 3.41
C ASN A 70 6.07 -1.02 3.28
N ALA A 71 5.27 -1.10 4.34
CA ALA A 71 3.95 -0.48 4.43
C ALA A 71 3.92 0.68 5.43
N ASP A 72 5.06 1.02 6.05
CA ASP A 72 5.17 2.11 7.00
C ASP A 72 4.95 3.42 6.26
N SER A 73 3.89 4.12 6.64
CA SER A 73 3.47 5.35 5.98
C SER A 73 2.74 6.22 6.96
N VAL A 74 2.97 7.52 6.84
CA VAL A 74 2.19 8.51 7.57
C VAL A 74 0.82 8.60 6.91
N ILE A 75 -0.20 8.12 7.61
CA ILE A 75 -1.58 8.33 7.18
C ILE A 75 -1.89 9.82 7.26
N GLY A 76 -2.38 10.40 6.17
CA GLY A 76 -2.83 11.78 6.14
C GLY A 76 -3.86 12.04 7.24
N LYS A 77 -3.46 12.88 8.21
CA LYS A 77 -4.32 13.43 9.27
C LYS A 77 -5.34 14.47 8.78
N PRO A 78 -5.09 15.31 7.75
CA PRO A 78 -5.94 16.47 7.52
C PRO A 78 -7.23 16.14 6.74
N ASN A 79 -8.33 16.73 7.20
CA ASN A 79 -9.54 17.02 6.43
C ASN A 79 -9.62 18.55 6.19
N VAL A 80 -10.59 19.02 5.40
CA VAL A 80 -10.73 20.45 5.05
C VAL A 80 -10.82 21.34 6.30
N ASP A 81 -11.67 20.98 7.26
CA ASP A 81 -11.89 21.77 8.48
C ASP A 81 -10.62 21.88 9.35
N TRP A 82 -9.86 20.79 9.44
CA TRP A 82 -8.59 20.78 10.16
C TRP A 82 -7.53 21.63 9.45
N CYS A 83 -7.49 21.59 8.12
CA CYS A 83 -6.55 22.40 7.32
C CYS A 83 -6.73 23.91 7.53
N GLU A 84 -7.99 24.37 7.66
CA GLU A 84 -8.30 25.79 7.83
C GLU A 84 -7.72 26.36 9.13
N THR A 85 -7.72 25.55 10.20
CA THR A 85 -7.25 25.95 11.54
C THR A 85 -5.78 25.62 11.81
N HIS A 86 -5.19 24.67 11.07
CA HIS A 86 -3.81 24.18 11.25
C HIS A 86 -2.95 24.43 9.99
N LYS A 87 -2.95 25.68 9.49
CA LYS A 87 -2.31 26.03 8.21
C LYS A 87 -0.83 25.66 8.12
N THR A 88 -0.06 25.88 9.19
CA THR A 88 1.38 25.56 9.21
C THR A 88 1.64 24.06 9.15
N ASP A 89 0.86 23.27 9.90
CA ASP A 89 1.00 21.81 9.89
C ASP A 89 0.48 21.21 8.59
N THR A 90 -0.52 21.86 7.97
CA THR A 90 -1.01 21.54 6.62
C THR A 90 0.07 21.76 5.58
N ILE A 91 0.76 22.91 5.60
CA ILE A 91 1.87 23.18 4.68
C ILE A 91 3.00 22.16 4.89
N ARG A 92 3.38 21.89 6.15
CA ARG A 92 4.43 20.92 6.47
C ARG A 92 4.08 19.51 5.98
N THR A 93 2.84 19.07 6.18
CA THR A 93 2.43 17.70 5.85
C THR A 93 2.11 17.53 4.37
N ASN A 94 1.28 18.41 3.80
CA ASN A 94 0.73 18.25 2.45
C ASN A 94 1.59 18.87 1.36
N VAL A 95 2.41 19.87 1.68
CA VAL A 95 3.32 20.51 0.71
C VAL A 95 4.73 19.98 0.90
N VAL A 96 5.35 20.25 2.06
CA VAL A 96 6.74 19.85 2.31
C VAL A 96 6.89 18.33 2.30
N GLY A 97 6.01 17.60 3.01
CA GLY A 97 6.01 16.14 3.00
C GLY A 97 5.85 15.55 1.59
N THR A 98 4.96 16.11 0.77
CA THR A 98 4.78 15.68 -0.62
C THR A 98 6.02 15.94 -1.47
N LEU A 99 6.66 17.11 -1.32
CA LEU A 99 7.91 17.40 -2.03
C LEU A 99 9.03 16.45 -1.61
N THR A 100 9.16 16.17 -0.30
CA THR A 100 10.10 15.17 0.20
C THR A 100 9.83 13.79 -0.36
N LEU A 101 8.56 13.38 -0.51
CA LEU A 101 8.21 12.10 -1.15
C LEU A 101 8.61 12.06 -2.62
N ALA A 102 8.49 13.18 -3.35
CA ALA A 102 8.95 13.27 -4.73
C ALA A 102 10.48 13.12 -4.83
N ASP A 103 11.23 13.81 -3.96
CA ASP A 103 12.69 13.69 -3.89
C ASP A 103 13.14 12.26 -3.52
N VAL A 104 12.47 11.66 -2.53
CA VAL A 104 12.74 10.26 -2.12
C VAL A 104 12.45 9.31 -3.26
N GLU A 105 11.37 9.52 -4.02
CA GLU A 105 11.06 8.65 -5.15
C GLU A 105 12.12 8.74 -6.26
N ASP A 106 12.62 9.94 -6.56
CA ASP A 106 13.73 10.11 -7.50
C ASP A 106 14.98 9.35 -7.02
N ILE A 107 15.29 9.39 -5.71
CA ILE A 107 16.36 8.57 -5.12
C ILE A 107 16.06 7.07 -5.26
N LEU A 108 14.81 6.65 -5.05
CA LEU A 108 14.42 5.23 -5.15
C LEU A 108 14.55 4.68 -6.59
N ARG A 109 14.58 5.52 -7.62
CA ARG A 109 14.82 5.07 -9.01
C ARG A 109 16.20 4.47 -9.22
N GLU A 110 17.18 4.88 -8.44
CA GLU A 110 18.55 4.36 -8.50
C GLU A 110 18.66 2.92 -7.95
N PHE A 111 17.62 2.45 -7.24
CA PHE A 111 17.56 1.11 -6.68
C PHE A 111 16.76 0.19 -7.61
N ASP A 112 17.47 -0.55 -8.45
CA ASP A 112 16.91 -1.47 -9.43
C ASP A 112 16.06 -2.59 -8.80
N ASN A 113 16.24 -2.87 -7.52
CA ASN A 113 15.52 -3.89 -6.75
C ASN A 113 14.24 -3.38 -6.07
N VAL A 114 13.90 -2.09 -6.19
CA VAL A 114 12.74 -1.50 -5.53
C VAL A 114 11.52 -1.46 -6.46
N CYS A 115 10.34 -1.71 -5.89
CA CYS A 115 9.06 -1.50 -6.55
C CYS A 115 8.24 -0.50 -5.73
N THR A 116 8.07 0.71 -6.28
CA THR A 116 7.33 1.79 -5.63
C THR A 116 5.90 1.81 -6.14
N LEU A 117 4.92 1.68 -5.24
CA LEU A 117 3.49 1.69 -5.57
C LEU A 117 2.86 3.02 -5.14
N ARG A 118 2.42 3.82 -6.11
CA ARG A 118 1.77 5.11 -5.86
C ARG A 118 0.27 4.93 -5.69
N GLY A 119 -0.18 4.73 -4.45
CA GLY A 119 -1.59 4.73 -4.10
C GLY A 119 -2.14 6.15 -3.94
N TRP A 120 -3.43 6.34 -4.24
CA TRP A 120 -4.16 7.59 -4.02
C TRP A 120 -5.48 7.29 -3.34
N MET A 121 -5.85 8.09 -2.34
CA MET A 121 -7.15 8.04 -1.67
C MET A 121 -7.62 6.60 -1.36
N PRO A 122 -6.91 5.88 -0.48
CA PRO A 122 -7.16 4.47 -0.22
C PRO A 122 -8.59 4.25 0.29
N THR A 123 -9.29 3.34 -0.36
CA THR A 123 -10.69 3.02 -0.10
C THR A 123 -10.85 1.51 0.06
N SER A 124 -11.65 1.08 1.03
CA SER A 124 -11.97 -0.34 1.23
C SER A 124 -13.43 -0.55 1.59
N SER A 125 -13.85 -1.81 1.56
CA SER A 125 -15.12 -2.32 2.04
C SER A 125 -15.34 -2.09 3.54
N ASP A 126 -14.29 -2.16 4.36
CA ASP A 126 -14.35 -1.81 5.79
C ASP A 126 -14.43 -0.29 6.00
N LEU A 127 -15.65 0.23 6.11
CA LEU A 127 -15.94 1.66 6.35
C LEU A 127 -15.69 2.09 7.81
N SER A 128 -15.39 1.17 8.73
CA SER A 128 -15.06 1.53 10.12
C SER A 128 -13.68 2.17 10.24
N ARG A 129 -12.83 2.04 9.20
CA ARG A 129 -11.44 2.47 9.22
C ARG A 129 -11.32 3.99 9.07
N PRO A 130 -10.65 4.69 9.99
CA PRO A 130 -10.45 6.15 9.88
C PRO A 130 -9.55 6.55 8.70
N GLY A 131 -8.72 5.64 8.20
CA GLY A 131 -7.89 5.85 7.01
C GLY A 131 -8.65 5.74 5.69
N ASN A 132 -9.86 5.16 5.69
CA ASN A 132 -10.66 4.95 4.49
C ASN A 132 -11.25 6.27 4.00
N PHE A 133 -11.04 6.58 2.72
CA PHE A 133 -11.51 7.82 2.12
C PHE A 133 -13.03 7.99 2.24
N ILE A 134 -13.82 6.94 1.98
CA ILE A 134 -15.29 6.98 2.12
C ILE A 134 -15.67 7.38 3.54
N ALA A 135 -15.06 6.72 4.54
CA ALA A 135 -15.34 6.97 5.95
C ALA A 135 -14.95 8.39 6.40
N LYS A 136 -14.00 9.03 5.72
CA LYS A 136 -13.64 10.44 5.96
C LYS A 136 -14.71 11.35 5.39
N ILE A 137 -15.03 11.24 4.10
CA ILE A 137 -15.95 12.17 3.45
C ILE A 137 -17.38 12.10 3.99
N THR A 138 -17.81 10.95 4.51
CA THR A 138 -19.14 10.82 5.13
C THR A 138 -19.24 11.46 6.52
N LYS A 139 -18.12 11.84 7.15
CA LYS A 139 -18.09 12.44 8.50
C LYS A 139 -17.91 13.96 8.47
N HIS A 140 -17.61 14.53 7.31
CA HIS A 140 -17.32 15.95 7.17
C HIS A 140 -18.43 16.65 6.42
N GLU A 141 -18.80 17.83 6.91
CA GLU A 141 -19.86 18.67 6.32
C GLU A 141 -19.43 19.22 4.95
N LYS A 142 -18.12 19.41 4.76
CA LYS A 142 -17.54 19.94 3.52
C LYS A 142 -16.66 18.89 2.84
N ALA A 143 -17.03 18.52 1.62
CA ALA A 143 -16.20 17.74 0.73
C ALA A 143 -15.83 18.58 -0.50
N ILE A 144 -14.54 18.58 -0.86
CA ILE A 144 -14.08 19.18 -2.11
C ILE A 144 -14.39 18.18 -3.23
N ASP A 145 -15.23 18.58 -4.18
CA ASP A 145 -15.66 17.73 -5.27
C ASP A 145 -14.76 17.88 -6.50
N ILE A 146 -13.62 17.17 -6.48
CA ILE A 146 -12.69 17.09 -7.61
C ILE A 146 -12.53 15.62 -7.99
N PRO A 147 -12.77 15.23 -9.26
CA PRO A 147 -12.53 13.87 -9.72
C PRO A 147 -11.08 13.45 -9.52
N ASN A 148 -10.87 12.32 -8.83
CA ASN A 148 -9.54 11.79 -8.54
C ASN A 148 -9.46 10.29 -8.83
N ARG A 149 -8.24 9.82 -9.09
CA ARG A 149 -7.96 8.37 -9.11
C ARG A 149 -7.97 7.84 -7.68
N MET A 150 -8.50 6.63 -7.52
CA MET A 150 -8.65 5.98 -6.22
C MET A 150 -7.92 4.64 -6.20
N THR A 151 -7.48 4.24 -5.01
CA THR A 151 -6.91 2.91 -4.76
C THR A 151 -7.93 2.09 -3.99
N LEU A 152 -8.62 1.17 -4.67
CA LEU A 152 -9.47 0.16 -4.02
C LEU A 152 -8.56 -0.90 -3.40
N VAL A 153 -8.33 -0.79 -2.09
CA VAL A 153 -7.36 -1.59 -1.34
C VAL A 153 -7.70 -3.08 -1.43
N ASP A 154 -8.98 -3.43 -1.36
CA ASP A 154 -9.43 -4.83 -1.42
C ASP A 154 -9.05 -5.52 -2.74
N GLU A 155 -9.00 -4.77 -3.84
CA GLU A 155 -8.67 -5.28 -5.17
C GLU A 155 -7.18 -5.18 -5.46
N LEU A 156 -6.59 -4.02 -5.20
CA LEU A 156 -5.21 -3.73 -5.59
C LEU A 156 -4.19 -4.36 -4.63
N LEU A 157 -4.45 -4.45 -3.32
CA LEU A 157 -3.47 -5.04 -2.40
C LEU A 157 -3.12 -6.51 -2.74
N PRO A 158 -4.08 -7.39 -3.13
CA PRO A 158 -3.75 -8.69 -3.71
C PRO A 158 -2.81 -8.63 -4.93
N ILE A 159 -2.91 -7.60 -5.76
CA ILE A 159 -2.04 -7.42 -6.92
C ILE A 159 -0.61 -7.14 -6.48
N SER A 160 -0.36 -6.38 -5.41
CA SER A 160 1.02 -6.13 -4.94
C SER A 160 1.76 -7.43 -4.60
N THR A 161 1.08 -8.41 -4.00
CA THR A 161 1.66 -9.73 -3.75
C THR A 161 1.97 -10.50 -5.04
N LYS A 162 1.16 -10.32 -6.10
CA LYS A 162 1.43 -10.89 -7.43
C LYS A 162 2.60 -10.18 -8.13
N MET A 163 2.74 -8.86 -7.94
CA MET A 163 3.86 -8.08 -8.45
C MET A 163 5.18 -8.55 -7.81
N ALA A 164 5.20 -8.75 -6.49
CA ALA A 164 6.34 -9.32 -5.79
C ALA A 164 6.70 -10.71 -6.34
N LYS A 165 5.71 -11.60 -6.50
CA LYS A 165 5.93 -12.93 -7.11
C LYS A 165 6.55 -12.90 -8.51
N ARG A 166 6.33 -11.81 -9.25
CA ARG A 166 6.85 -11.59 -10.60
C ARG A 166 8.15 -10.78 -10.61
N ASN A 167 8.70 -10.43 -9.45
CA ASN A 167 9.87 -9.56 -9.30
C ASN A 167 9.74 -8.24 -10.08
N LEU A 168 8.54 -7.65 -10.11
CA LEU A 168 8.35 -6.35 -10.73
C LEU A 168 9.11 -5.29 -9.92
N ARG A 169 9.65 -4.30 -10.64
CA ARG A 169 10.53 -3.24 -10.15
C ARG A 169 10.07 -1.90 -10.73
N GLY A 170 10.68 -0.81 -10.27
CA GLY A 170 10.38 0.54 -10.71
C GLY A 170 9.09 1.09 -10.10
N ILE A 171 8.61 2.19 -10.66
CA ILE A 171 7.48 2.95 -10.12
C ILE A 171 6.19 2.60 -10.85
N TRP A 172 5.13 2.34 -10.09
CA TRP A 172 3.83 1.97 -10.59
C TRP A 172 2.76 2.91 -10.03
N ASN A 173 1.97 3.50 -10.93
CA ASN A 173 0.73 4.17 -10.54
C ASN A 173 -0.27 3.09 -10.07
N PHE A 174 -0.51 3.04 -8.77
CA PHE A 174 -1.24 1.95 -8.09
C PHE A 174 -2.66 2.37 -7.74
N THR A 175 -3.41 2.77 -8.77
CA THR A 175 -4.80 3.24 -8.69
C THR A 175 -5.64 2.50 -9.71
N ASN A 176 -6.94 2.41 -9.43
CA ASN A 176 -7.90 1.87 -10.38
C ASN A 176 -8.00 2.78 -11.62
N PRO A 177 -8.28 2.21 -12.80
CA PRO A 177 -8.60 3.00 -13.99
C PRO A 177 -9.82 3.89 -13.76
N GLY A 178 -9.85 5.04 -14.45
CA GLY A 178 -10.92 6.03 -14.29
C GLY A 178 -10.66 7.02 -13.16
N VAL A 179 -11.64 7.90 -12.95
CA VAL A 179 -11.67 8.89 -11.87
C VAL A 179 -13.06 8.89 -11.28
N VAL A 180 -13.17 9.27 -10.01
CA VAL A 180 -14.44 9.45 -9.32
C VAL A 180 -14.35 10.65 -8.39
N SER A 181 -15.45 11.41 -8.30
CA SER A 181 -15.57 12.59 -7.46
C SER A 181 -16.11 12.23 -6.06
N ALA A 182 -15.99 13.16 -5.11
CA ALA A 182 -16.53 12.95 -3.77
C ALA A 182 -18.07 12.85 -3.81
N ASN A 183 -18.73 13.69 -4.61
CA ASN A 183 -20.19 13.68 -4.76
C ASN A 183 -20.70 12.39 -5.39
N GLU A 184 -20.03 11.85 -6.40
CA GLU A 184 -20.38 10.54 -6.98
C GLU A 184 -20.31 9.43 -5.93
N ILE A 185 -19.28 9.44 -5.07
CA ILE A 185 -19.15 8.49 -3.97
C ILE A 185 -20.25 8.66 -2.94
N LEU A 186 -20.57 9.90 -2.53
CA LEU A 186 -21.63 10.17 -1.56
C LEU A 186 -23.02 9.78 -2.09
N GLN A 187 -23.28 9.95 -3.39
CA GLN A 187 -24.49 9.46 -4.03
C GLN A 187 -24.59 7.93 -3.96
N MET A 188 -23.49 7.22 -4.25
CA MET A 188 -23.43 5.76 -4.09
C MET A 188 -23.60 5.35 -2.62
N TYR A 189 -22.98 6.07 -1.68
CA TYR A 189 -23.12 5.82 -0.25
C TYR A 189 -24.58 5.94 0.19
N LYS A 190 -25.28 7.01 -0.25
CA LYS A 190 -26.72 7.19 0.00
C LYS A 190 -27.56 6.08 -0.62
N ALA A 191 -27.24 5.66 -1.84
CA ALA A 191 -28.00 4.62 -2.53
C ALA A 191 -27.84 3.22 -1.93
N TYR A 192 -26.63 2.87 -1.47
CA TYR A 192 -26.29 1.48 -1.12
C TYR A 192 -26.02 1.24 0.37
N ILE A 193 -25.70 2.26 1.16
CA ILE A 193 -25.29 2.11 2.56
C ILE A 193 -26.28 2.80 3.50
N ASP A 194 -26.56 4.08 3.28
CA ASP A 194 -27.43 4.87 4.17
C ASP A 194 -28.34 5.83 3.38
N PRO A 195 -29.57 5.41 3.03
CA PRO A 195 -30.53 6.26 2.33
C PRO A 195 -30.93 7.54 3.08
N THR A 196 -30.67 7.61 4.38
CA THR A 196 -30.98 8.77 5.22
C THR A 196 -29.84 9.79 5.29
N PHE A 197 -28.70 9.48 4.67
CA PHE A 197 -27.55 10.38 4.56
C PHE A 197 -27.92 11.66 3.79
N ASN A 198 -27.66 12.82 4.40
CA ASN A 198 -27.97 14.15 3.87
C ASN A 198 -26.71 14.88 3.45
#